data_AF-A0A2X1N3I6-F1
#
_entry.id   AF-A0A2X1N3I6-F1
#
_cell.length_a   1.000
_cell.length_b   1.000
_cell.length_c   1.000
_cell.angle_alpha   90.00
_cell.angle_beta   90.00
_cell.angle_gamma   90.00
#
_symmetry.space_group_name_H-M   'P 1'
#
loop_
_entity.id
_entity.type
_entity.pdbx_description
1 polymer ?
#
loop_
_entity_poly.entity_id
_entity_poly.type
_entity_poly.pdbx_seq_one_letter_code
_entity_poly.pdbx_strand_id
1 'polypeptide(L)'
;MAADAVNVPGGWNNDTFVPFDYGYFAFVYDKNKLKNPPQSLKELVESDQNWRVIYQDPRTSTPGLGLLLWMQKVYGDDAPQAWQKLAKKTVTVTKGWSEAYGLFLKGESDLVLSYTTSPAYHILEEKKDNYAAANFSEGHYLQVEVAARTAASKQPELAQKFLQFMVSPAFQNAIPTGNWMYPVANVTLPAGFEKLTKPQPRWSSRQPKWRHNVRHGLANGNAPSAVNSRLVNSRCKRHHAGGSGCAGGVSRPVVERAAG
;
A
#
# COMPACT_ATOMS: atom_id res chain seq x y z
N MET A 1 -16.00 -23.02 -8.59
CA MET A 1 -16.09 -23.67 -7.27
C MET A 1 -14.96 -23.15 -6.37
N ALA A 2 -15.12 -21.93 -5.85
CA ALA A 2 -14.21 -21.26 -4.91
C ALA A 2 -14.87 -19.99 -4.33
N ALA A 3 -15.66 -19.29 -5.16
CA ALA A 3 -16.42 -18.10 -4.80
C ALA A 3 -17.34 -18.28 -3.58
N ASP A 4 -17.96 -19.45 -3.42
CA ASP A 4 -18.92 -19.71 -2.32
C ASP A 4 -18.25 -19.85 -0.94
N ALA A 5 -16.92 -19.96 -0.88
CA ALA A 5 -16.13 -20.09 0.35
C ALA A 5 -15.51 -18.78 0.84
N VAL A 6 -15.60 -17.69 0.05
CA VAL A 6 -14.95 -16.41 0.36
C VAL A 6 -15.96 -15.31 0.73
N ASN A 7 -15.77 -14.74 1.92
CA ASN A 7 -16.57 -13.67 2.49
C ASN A 7 -15.69 -12.42 2.67
N VAL A 8 -15.71 -11.54 1.67
CA VAL A 8 -14.98 -10.25 1.70
C VAL A 8 -15.94 -9.06 1.66
N PRO A 9 -15.59 -7.90 2.24
CA PRO A 9 -16.46 -6.74 2.27
C PRO A 9 -16.92 -6.27 0.88
N GLY A 10 -18.24 -6.34 0.66
CA GLY A 10 -18.92 -6.03 -0.61
C GLY A 10 -18.93 -7.16 -1.65
N GLY A 11 -18.49 -8.37 -1.26
CA GLY A 11 -18.58 -9.59 -2.06
C GLY A 11 -17.45 -9.76 -3.07
N TRP A 12 -17.36 -10.97 -3.64
CA TRP A 12 -16.39 -11.32 -4.66
C TRP A 12 -17.04 -12.10 -5.80
N ASN A 13 -16.83 -11.67 -7.04
CA ASN A 13 -17.25 -12.40 -8.22
C ASN A 13 -16.14 -12.29 -9.29
N ASN A 14 -15.23 -13.26 -9.25
CA ASN A 14 -14.16 -13.41 -10.22
C ASN A 14 -13.80 -14.90 -10.35
N ASP A 15 -13.56 -15.37 -11.56
CA ASP A 15 -13.23 -16.78 -11.87
C ASP A 15 -11.72 -17.07 -11.87
N THR A 16 -10.90 -16.02 -11.88
CA THR A 16 -9.46 -16.06 -12.13
C THR A 16 -8.64 -15.70 -10.90
N PHE A 17 -9.06 -14.66 -10.16
CA PHE A 17 -8.41 -14.17 -8.95
C PHE A 17 -9.16 -14.65 -7.71
N VAL A 18 -8.47 -15.42 -6.87
CA VAL A 18 -8.99 -16.01 -5.62
C VAL A 18 -8.48 -15.18 -4.44
N PRO A 19 -9.37 -14.55 -3.64
CA PRO A 19 -9.00 -13.88 -2.40
C PRO A 19 -8.40 -14.85 -1.37
N PHE A 20 -7.47 -14.37 -0.55
CA PHE A 20 -6.95 -15.14 0.59
C PHE A 20 -6.91 -14.35 1.91
N ASP A 21 -6.77 -13.02 1.83
CA ASP A 21 -7.05 -12.14 2.96
C ASP A 21 -7.61 -10.78 2.49
N TYR A 22 -8.02 -9.97 3.46
CA TYR A 22 -8.39 -8.58 3.25
C TYR A 22 -8.00 -7.71 4.46
N GLY A 23 -7.91 -6.40 4.23
CA GLY A 23 -7.55 -5.44 5.26
C GLY A 23 -7.94 -4.03 4.88
N TYR A 24 -7.78 -3.09 5.81
CA TYR A 24 -8.07 -1.68 5.58
C TYR A 24 -6.83 -0.86 5.86
N PHE A 25 -6.46 0.03 4.94
CA PHE A 25 -5.32 0.91 5.12
C PHE A 25 -5.60 1.96 6.20
N ALA A 26 -4.64 2.16 7.11
CA ALA A 26 -4.71 3.15 8.16
C ALA A 26 -3.31 3.66 8.52
N PHE A 27 -3.23 4.86 9.07
CA PHE A 27 -1.99 5.33 9.67
C PHE A 27 -1.85 4.78 11.09
N VAL A 28 -0.77 4.04 11.34
CA VAL A 28 -0.42 3.50 12.66
C VAL A 28 0.47 4.50 13.38
N TYR A 29 0.24 4.66 14.69
CA TYR A 29 0.98 5.55 15.57
C TYR A 29 1.21 4.90 16.94
N ASP A 30 2.13 5.48 17.73
CA ASP A 30 2.41 5.07 19.11
C ASP A 30 1.72 6.04 20.09
N LYS A 31 0.70 5.57 20.83
CA LYS A 31 -0.05 6.33 21.85
C LYS A 31 0.84 6.87 22.98
N ASN A 32 2.01 6.29 23.20
CA ASN A 32 2.94 6.79 24.21
C ASN A 32 3.61 8.10 23.76
N LYS A 33 3.89 8.22 22.45
CA LYS A 33 4.57 9.38 21.84
C LYS A 33 3.58 10.43 21.32
N LEU A 34 2.49 10.00 20.68
CA LEU A 34 1.52 10.87 20.04
C LEU A 34 0.16 10.75 20.74
N LYS A 35 -0.22 11.82 21.47
CA LYS A 35 -1.44 11.84 22.31
C LYS A 35 -2.71 12.20 21.56
N ASN A 36 -2.60 13.11 20.59
CA ASN A 36 -3.72 13.63 19.80
C ASN A 36 -3.50 13.26 18.32
N PRO A 37 -3.83 12.04 17.90
CA PRO A 37 -3.74 11.62 16.49
C PRO A 37 -4.77 12.35 15.63
N PRO A 38 -4.48 12.54 14.33
CA PRO A 38 -5.50 12.99 13.40
C PRO A 38 -6.68 12.03 13.39
N GLN A 39 -7.88 12.59 13.33
CA GLN A 39 -9.17 11.90 13.33
C GLN A 39 -9.78 11.82 11.92
N SER A 40 -9.04 12.29 10.91
CA SER A 40 -9.43 12.26 9.49
C SER A 40 -8.21 12.34 8.58
N LEU A 41 -8.34 11.87 7.34
CA LEU A 41 -7.32 12.04 6.30
C LEU A 41 -7.11 13.53 6.01
N LYS A 42 -8.19 14.31 6.00
CA LYS A 42 -8.12 15.77 5.87
C LYS A 42 -7.32 16.43 6.98
N GLU A 43 -7.54 16.06 8.24
CA GLU A 43 -6.76 16.60 9.35
C GLU A 43 -5.27 16.24 9.24
N LEU A 44 -4.94 14.98 8.93
CA LEU A 44 -3.55 14.55 8.71
C LEU A 44 -2.85 15.43 7.66
N VAL A 45 -3.53 15.71 6.54
CA VAL A 45 -2.99 16.49 5.42
C VAL A 45 -2.96 18.00 5.71
N GLU A 46 -4.00 18.55 6.32
CA GLU A 46 -4.28 20.00 6.31
C GLU A 46 -4.00 20.72 7.63
N SER A 47 -3.94 20.01 8.76
CA SER A 47 -3.65 20.60 10.07
C SER A 47 -2.26 21.22 10.13
N ASP A 48 -2.07 22.31 10.88
CA ASP A 48 -0.76 22.90 11.16
C ASP A 48 0.09 22.05 12.14
N GLN A 49 -0.45 20.93 12.65
CA GLN A 49 0.31 19.97 13.44
C GLN A 49 1.43 19.33 12.61
N ASN A 50 2.66 19.46 13.11
CA ASN A 50 3.92 19.01 12.50
C ASN A 50 4.16 17.50 12.65
N TRP A 51 3.14 16.68 12.37
CA TRP A 51 3.26 15.22 12.36
C TRP A 51 4.22 14.75 11.27
N ARG A 52 5.15 13.87 11.64
CA ARG A 52 6.09 13.21 10.74
C ARG A 52 5.45 11.94 10.18
N VAL A 53 5.38 11.82 8.86
CA VAL A 53 4.67 10.72 8.18
C VAL A 53 5.62 9.93 7.27
N ILE A 54 5.49 8.60 7.28
CA ILE A 54 6.12 7.70 6.30
C ILE A 54 5.03 6.89 5.58
N TYR A 55 5.21 6.66 4.29
CA TYR A 55 4.38 5.78 3.47
C TYR A 55 5.21 5.15 2.33
N GLN A 56 4.59 4.28 1.53
CA GLN A 56 5.28 3.52 0.49
C GLN A 56 4.98 4.06 -0.92
N ASP A 57 5.88 3.81 -1.86
CA ASP A 57 5.77 4.21 -3.26
C ASP A 57 4.60 3.49 -3.96
N PRO A 58 3.59 4.20 -4.51
CA PRO A 58 2.43 3.59 -5.16
C PRO A 58 2.75 2.82 -6.44
N ARG A 59 3.97 2.95 -6.97
CA ARG A 59 4.41 2.24 -8.18
C ARG A 59 4.96 0.84 -7.89
N THR A 60 5.30 0.55 -6.63
CA THR A 60 5.90 -0.74 -6.21
C THR A 60 5.22 -1.40 -5.02
N SER A 61 4.44 -0.66 -4.22
CA SER A 61 3.79 -1.16 -3.00
C SER A 61 2.27 -1.10 -3.10
N THR A 62 1.60 -2.20 -2.75
CA THR A 62 0.13 -2.27 -2.64
C THR A 62 -0.43 -1.31 -1.58
N PRO A 63 0.16 -1.19 -0.37
CA PRO A 63 -0.10 -0.06 0.54
C PRO A 63 0.04 1.32 -0.08
N GLY A 64 1.15 1.59 -0.79
CA GLY A 64 1.35 2.88 -1.46
C GLY A 64 0.22 3.21 -2.45
N LEU A 65 -0.15 2.23 -3.29
CA LEU A 65 -1.27 2.35 -4.22
C LEU A 65 -2.61 2.53 -3.48
N GLY A 66 -2.77 1.86 -2.34
CA GLY A 66 -3.87 2.05 -1.40
C GLY A 66 -4.06 3.49 -0.97
N LEU A 67 -3.01 4.16 -0.48
CA LEU A 67 -3.07 5.58 -0.11
C LEU A 67 -3.27 6.49 -1.33
N LEU A 68 -2.72 6.17 -2.50
CA LEU A 68 -3.01 6.91 -3.73
C LEU A 68 -4.51 6.91 -4.05
N LEU A 69 -5.15 5.74 -3.97
CA LEU A 69 -6.58 5.60 -4.21
C LEU A 69 -7.43 6.19 -3.06
N TRP A 70 -6.94 6.15 -1.82
CA TRP A 70 -7.61 6.75 -0.66
C TRP A 70 -7.62 8.27 -0.72
N MET A 71 -6.47 8.89 -1.04
CA MET A 71 -6.36 10.33 -1.29
C MET A 71 -7.27 10.75 -2.45
N GLN A 72 -7.29 10.01 -3.56
CA GLN A 72 -8.19 10.27 -4.69
C GLN A 72 -9.68 10.16 -4.28
N LYS A 73 -10.03 9.24 -3.38
CA LYS A 73 -11.41 9.08 -2.88
C LYS A 73 -11.87 10.21 -1.96
N VAL A 74 -10.97 10.80 -1.17
CA VAL A 74 -11.29 11.88 -0.22
C VAL A 74 -11.24 13.27 -0.87
N TYR A 75 -10.32 13.49 -1.82
CA TYR A 75 -10.06 14.80 -2.42
C TYR A 75 -10.53 14.95 -3.87
N GLY A 76 -10.76 13.87 -4.61
CA GLY A 76 -11.12 13.97 -6.03
C GLY A 76 -10.07 14.77 -6.82
N ASP A 77 -10.51 15.82 -7.50
CA ASP A 77 -9.64 16.67 -8.34
C ASP A 77 -8.67 17.54 -7.51
N ASP A 78 -8.94 17.77 -6.21
CA ASP A 78 -8.05 18.51 -5.30
C ASP A 78 -6.86 17.66 -4.80
N ALA A 79 -6.81 16.37 -5.14
CA ALA A 79 -5.77 15.46 -4.69
C ALA A 79 -4.32 15.96 -4.96
N PRO A 80 -3.99 16.62 -6.09
CA PRO A 80 -2.65 17.19 -6.31
C PRO A 80 -2.27 18.27 -5.29
N GLN A 81 -3.22 19.07 -4.80
CA GLN A 81 -2.97 20.07 -3.76
C GLN A 81 -2.82 19.39 -2.38
N ALA A 82 -3.66 18.39 -2.10
CA ALA A 82 -3.56 17.58 -0.89
C ALA A 82 -2.20 16.87 -0.78
N TRP A 83 -1.68 16.31 -1.88
CA TRP A 83 -0.35 15.73 -1.94
C TRP A 83 0.77 16.74 -1.66
N GLN A 84 0.66 17.99 -2.14
CA GLN A 84 1.64 19.05 -1.81
C GLN A 84 1.61 19.43 -0.33
N LYS A 85 0.44 19.39 0.33
CA LYS A 85 0.33 19.59 1.78
C LYS A 85 0.98 18.42 2.54
N LEU A 86 0.64 17.18 2.19
CA LEU A 86 1.19 15.97 2.83
C LEU A 86 2.70 15.83 2.62
N ALA A 87 3.24 16.24 1.47
CA ALA A 87 4.67 16.23 1.19
C ALA A 87 5.49 17.03 2.22
N LYS A 88 4.95 18.14 2.76
CA LYS A 88 5.60 18.95 3.81
C LYS A 88 5.75 18.20 5.15
N LYS A 89 4.93 17.16 5.35
CA LYS A 89 4.92 16.29 6.55
C LYS A 89 5.63 14.95 6.32
N THR A 90 6.09 14.69 5.10
CA THR A 90 6.65 13.40 4.71
C THR A 90 8.13 13.33 5.05
N VAL A 91 8.52 12.34 5.86
CA VAL A 91 9.94 12.08 6.19
C VAL A 91 10.62 11.35 5.05
N THR A 92 10.00 10.27 4.55
CA THR A 92 10.50 9.49 3.42
C THR A 92 9.38 8.66 2.78
N VAL A 93 9.63 8.18 1.56
CA VAL A 93 8.76 7.28 0.80
C VAL A 93 9.55 6.03 0.43
N THR A 94 9.21 4.89 1.03
CA THR A 94 9.96 3.63 0.87
C THR A 94 9.45 2.81 -0.32
N LYS A 95 10.25 1.86 -0.83
CA LYS A 95 9.79 0.99 -1.94
C LYS A 95 8.76 -0.06 -1.49
N GLY A 96 8.82 -0.47 -0.23
CA GLY A 96 7.98 -1.52 0.34
C GLY A 96 7.60 -1.26 1.80
N TRP A 97 6.60 -2.00 2.27
CA TRP A 97 5.99 -1.81 3.59
C TRP A 97 6.96 -2.10 4.75
N SER A 98 7.72 -3.19 4.69
CA SER A 98 8.60 -3.62 5.79
C SER A 98 9.68 -2.60 6.12
N GLU A 99 10.19 -1.88 5.12
CA GLU A 99 11.15 -0.77 5.29
C GLU A 99 10.50 0.40 6.04
N ALA A 100 9.32 0.85 5.58
CA ALA A 100 8.58 1.94 6.22
C ALA A 100 8.20 1.62 7.67
N TYR A 101 7.70 0.41 7.93
CA TYR A 101 7.32 -0.02 9.27
C TYR A 101 8.55 -0.14 10.19
N GLY A 102 9.67 -0.66 9.67
CA GLY A 102 10.93 -0.74 10.39
C GLY A 102 11.52 0.63 10.77
N LEU A 103 11.35 1.65 9.93
CA LEU A 103 11.73 3.05 10.25
C LEU A 103 10.80 3.65 11.32
N PHE A 104 9.49 3.42 11.21
CA PHE A 104 8.51 3.86 12.21
C PHE A 104 8.80 3.28 13.61
N LEU A 105 9.09 1.97 13.71
CA LEU A 105 9.43 1.33 14.99
C LEU A 105 10.71 1.90 15.62
N LYS A 106 11.64 2.45 14.81
CA LYS A 106 12.83 3.17 15.28
C LYS A 106 12.57 4.61 15.71
N GLY A 107 11.38 5.16 15.43
CA GLY A 107 10.98 6.52 15.81
C GLY A 107 11.24 7.60 14.75
N GLU A 108 11.57 7.21 13.51
CA GLU A 108 11.82 8.13 12.38
C GLU A 108 10.59 8.97 12.00
N SER A 109 9.39 8.46 12.30
CA SER A 109 8.12 9.16 12.10
C SER A 109 7.17 8.98 13.29
N ASP A 110 6.13 9.79 13.33
CA ASP A 110 5.08 9.69 14.35
C ASP A 110 3.90 8.84 13.84
N LEU A 111 3.71 8.80 12.51
CA LEU A 111 2.77 7.92 11.83
C LEU A 111 3.40 7.17 10.65
N VAL A 112 2.87 5.98 10.35
CA VAL A 112 3.22 5.21 9.14
C VAL A 112 1.97 4.64 8.47
N LEU A 113 1.93 4.66 7.14
CA LEU A 113 0.88 3.95 6.39
C LEU A 113 1.04 2.43 6.57
N SER A 114 0.01 1.81 7.12
CA SER A 114 -0.07 0.37 7.39
C SER A 114 -1.56 -0.06 7.37
N TYR A 115 -1.94 -1.00 8.22
CA TYR A 115 -3.29 -1.55 8.30
C TYR A 115 -3.95 -1.35 9.67
N THR A 116 -5.28 -1.40 9.71
CA THR A 116 -6.07 -1.39 10.96
C THR A 116 -5.78 -2.59 11.87
N THR A 117 -5.27 -3.68 11.29
CA THR A 117 -4.90 -4.92 11.95
C THR A 117 -3.45 -4.95 12.46
N SER A 118 -2.57 -4.03 12.02
CA SER A 118 -1.16 -4.01 12.46
C SER A 118 -0.95 -3.95 13.98
N PRO A 119 -1.79 -3.27 14.79
CA PRO A 119 -1.65 -3.33 16.26
C PRO A 119 -1.79 -4.74 16.86
N ALA A 120 -2.44 -5.70 16.17
CA ALA A 120 -2.58 -7.07 16.68
C ALA A 120 -1.23 -7.76 16.84
N TYR A 121 -0.27 -7.53 15.93
CA TYR A 121 1.10 -8.05 16.06
C TYR A 121 1.72 -7.65 17.40
N HIS A 122 1.65 -6.36 17.74
CA HIS A 122 2.21 -5.85 18.99
C HIS A 122 1.47 -6.39 20.22
N ILE A 123 0.14 -6.53 20.17
CA ILE A 123 -0.67 -7.06 21.28
C ILE A 123 -0.38 -8.55 21.51
N LEU A 124 -0.31 -9.35 20.45
CA LEU A 124 -0.16 -10.81 20.53
C LEU A 124 1.30 -11.24 20.72
N GLU A 125 2.23 -10.73 19.92
CA GLU A 125 3.64 -11.18 19.94
C GLU A 125 4.46 -10.40 20.97
N GLU A 126 4.36 -9.07 20.98
CA GLU A 126 5.20 -8.21 21.83
C GLU A 126 4.59 -7.87 23.19
N LYS A 127 3.32 -8.26 23.44
CA LYS A 127 2.50 -7.90 24.62
C LYS A 127 2.40 -6.38 24.85
N LYS A 128 2.44 -5.60 23.77
CA LYS A 128 2.38 -4.14 23.75
C LYS A 128 1.05 -3.66 23.21
N ASP A 129 0.38 -2.80 23.97
CA ASP A 129 -0.90 -2.19 23.60
C ASP A 129 -0.78 -0.71 23.19
N ASN A 130 0.44 -0.15 23.16
CA ASN A 130 0.67 1.27 22.89
C ASN A 130 0.50 1.65 21.40
N TYR A 131 0.68 0.71 20.47
CA TYR A 131 0.43 0.94 19.05
C TYR A 131 -1.07 0.95 18.74
N ALA A 132 -1.50 1.86 17.87
CA ALA A 132 -2.90 1.97 17.44
C ALA A 132 -2.99 2.42 15.98
N ALA A 133 -4.10 2.07 15.32
CA ALA A 133 -4.46 2.60 14.01
C ALA A 133 -5.39 3.80 14.20
N ALA A 134 -5.04 4.95 13.62
CA ALA A 134 -5.86 6.16 13.67
C ALA A 134 -7.16 5.95 12.88
N ASN A 135 -8.31 6.17 13.53
CA ASN A 135 -9.63 5.94 12.95
C ASN A 135 -10.08 7.20 12.19
N PHE A 136 -9.95 7.19 10.86
CA PHE A 136 -10.23 8.38 10.05
C PHE A 136 -11.71 8.48 9.68
N SER A 137 -12.29 9.64 9.96
CA SER A 137 -13.73 9.88 9.86
C SER A 137 -14.29 9.80 8.44
N GLU A 138 -13.46 9.85 7.40
CA GLU A 138 -13.86 9.56 6.01
C GLU A 138 -14.18 8.08 5.76
N GLY A 139 -13.66 7.19 6.61
CA GLY A 139 -13.59 5.75 6.39
C GLY A 139 -12.26 5.33 5.75
N HIS A 140 -11.98 4.04 5.82
CA HIS A 140 -10.71 3.45 5.38
C HIS A 140 -10.83 2.73 4.04
N TYR A 141 -9.75 2.74 3.25
CA TYR A 141 -9.73 2.07 1.95
C TYR A 141 -9.43 0.57 2.10
N LEU A 142 -10.28 -0.28 1.52
CA LEU A 142 -10.18 -1.74 1.54
C LEU A 142 -9.13 -2.26 0.54
N GLN A 143 -8.29 -3.19 1.00
CA GLN A 143 -7.52 -4.10 0.16
C GLN A 143 -8.09 -5.52 0.31
N VAL A 144 -8.11 -6.26 -0.79
CA VAL A 144 -8.30 -7.71 -0.82
C VAL A 144 -7.09 -8.28 -1.55
N GLU A 145 -6.28 -9.11 -0.90
CA GLU A 145 -5.14 -9.75 -1.54
C GLU A 145 -5.60 -11.03 -2.28
N VAL A 146 -5.06 -11.23 -3.48
CA VAL A 146 -5.53 -12.27 -4.40
C VAL A 146 -4.38 -13.08 -4.99
N ALA A 147 -4.64 -14.36 -5.21
CA ALA A 147 -3.79 -15.27 -5.96
C ALA A 147 -4.49 -15.73 -7.24
N ALA A 148 -3.69 -16.04 -8.26
CA ALA A 148 -4.16 -16.63 -9.51
C ALA A 148 -3.09 -17.58 -10.06
N ARG A 149 -3.50 -18.64 -10.75
CA ARG A 149 -2.57 -19.50 -11.49
C ARG A 149 -2.07 -18.76 -12.73
N THR A 150 -0.81 -18.96 -13.11
CA THR A 150 -0.33 -18.46 -14.40
C THR A 150 -0.97 -19.26 -15.54
N ALA A 151 -1.30 -18.58 -16.64
CA ALA A 151 -1.88 -19.22 -17.83
C ALA A 151 -0.94 -20.27 -18.43
N ALA A 152 0.37 -20.00 -18.41
CA ALA A 152 1.45 -20.87 -18.90
C ALA A 152 2.02 -21.82 -17.81
N SER A 153 1.28 -22.09 -16.74
CA SER A 153 1.73 -23.05 -15.71
C SER A 153 1.94 -24.44 -16.31
N LYS A 154 3.10 -25.04 -16.06
CA LYS A 154 3.41 -26.44 -16.41
C LYS A 154 2.75 -27.45 -15.45
N GLN A 155 2.10 -26.98 -14.40
CA GLN A 155 1.40 -27.79 -13.39
C GLN A 155 0.04 -27.15 -13.06
N PRO A 156 -0.89 -27.05 -14.02
CA PRO A 156 -2.14 -26.32 -13.84
C PRO A 156 -3.04 -26.96 -12.75
N GLU A 157 -3.07 -28.29 -12.64
CA GLU A 157 -3.85 -29.03 -11.63
C GLU A 157 -3.30 -28.79 -10.21
N LEU A 158 -1.97 -28.75 -10.07
CA LEU A 158 -1.33 -28.47 -8.79
C LEU A 158 -1.56 -27.01 -8.36
N ALA A 159 -1.46 -26.07 -9.29
CA ALA A 159 -1.78 -24.67 -9.03
C ALA A 159 -3.26 -24.49 -8.64
N GLN A 160 -4.18 -25.22 -9.27
CA GLN A 160 -5.60 -25.21 -8.88
C GLN A 160 -5.84 -25.82 -7.50
N LYS A 161 -5.18 -26.93 -7.15
CA LYS A 161 -5.20 -27.51 -5.79
C LYS A 161 -4.65 -26.53 -4.75
N PHE A 162 -3.60 -25.78 -5.07
CA PHE A 162 -3.05 -24.75 -4.18
C PHE A 162 -4.06 -23.62 -3.93
N LEU A 163 -4.69 -23.08 -4.98
CA LEU A 163 -5.74 -22.05 -4.82
C LEU A 163 -6.96 -22.56 -4.03
N GLN A 164 -7.33 -23.83 -4.20
CA GLN A 164 -8.38 -24.48 -3.39
C GLN A 164 -7.97 -24.60 -1.91
N PHE A 165 -6.69 -24.92 -1.65
CA PHE A 165 -6.14 -25.00 -0.29
C PHE A 165 -6.04 -23.63 0.39
N MET A 166 -5.72 -22.55 -0.35
CA MET A 166 -5.67 -21.19 0.21
C MET A 166 -6.98 -20.80 0.87
N VAL A 167 -8.14 -21.07 0.25
CA VAL A 167 -9.45 -20.76 0.85
C VAL A 167 -9.94 -21.81 1.86
N SER A 168 -9.12 -22.80 2.21
CA SER A 168 -9.47 -23.82 3.21
C SER A 168 -9.17 -23.36 4.65
N PRO A 169 -9.86 -23.90 5.68
CA PRO A 169 -9.60 -23.55 7.07
C PRO A 169 -8.13 -23.72 7.50
N ALA A 170 -7.42 -24.71 6.94
CA ALA A 170 -6.02 -24.97 7.28
C ALA A 170 -5.08 -23.80 6.93
N PHE A 171 -5.34 -23.12 5.81
CA PHE A 171 -4.60 -21.90 5.43
C PHE A 171 -5.21 -20.67 6.11
N GLN A 172 -6.54 -20.52 6.08
CA GLN A 172 -7.21 -19.32 6.58
C GLN A 172 -7.07 -19.11 8.09
N ASN A 173 -6.89 -20.17 8.89
CA ASN A 173 -6.61 -20.07 10.32
C ASN A 173 -5.22 -19.47 10.61
N ALA A 174 -4.27 -19.54 9.67
CA ALA A 174 -2.92 -18.99 9.83
C ALA A 174 -2.83 -17.51 9.43
N ILE A 175 -3.77 -16.98 8.65
CA ILE A 175 -3.75 -15.58 8.18
C ILE A 175 -3.72 -14.53 9.30
N PRO A 176 -4.53 -14.61 10.38
CA PRO A 176 -4.58 -13.57 11.41
C PRO A 176 -3.25 -13.29 12.10
N THR A 177 -2.43 -14.31 12.37
CA THR A 177 -1.13 -14.17 13.05
C THR A 177 0.08 -14.37 12.14
N GLY A 178 -0.14 -14.83 10.90
CA GLY A 178 0.90 -14.95 9.87
C GLY A 178 1.07 -13.67 9.04
N ASN A 179 -0.02 -13.18 8.44
CA ASN A 179 0.01 -11.97 7.58
C ASN A 179 -0.59 -10.73 8.26
N TRP A 180 -1.15 -10.87 9.47
CA TRP A 180 -1.79 -9.78 10.23
C TRP A 180 -2.92 -9.09 9.46
N MET A 181 -3.72 -9.88 8.74
CA MET A 181 -4.85 -9.47 7.91
C MET A 181 -6.12 -10.23 8.32
N TYR A 182 -7.29 -9.82 7.81
CA TYR A 182 -8.53 -10.56 8.02
C TYR A 182 -8.61 -11.74 7.03
N PRO A 183 -8.96 -12.95 7.51
CA PRO A 183 -9.15 -14.12 6.66
C PRO A 183 -10.43 -13.97 5.83
N VAL A 184 -10.43 -14.53 4.61
CA VAL A 184 -11.62 -14.51 3.73
C VAL A 184 -12.63 -15.61 4.05
N ALA A 185 -12.24 -16.65 4.78
CA ALA A 185 -13.18 -17.63 5.31
C ALA A 185 -13.70 -17.21 6.69
N ASN A 186 -14.92 -17.62 7.02
CA ASN A 186 -15.50 -17.43 8.35
C ASN A 186 -14.76 -18.29 9.38
N VAL A 187 -13.80 -17.70 10.08
CA VAL A 187 -13.02 -18.33 11.17
C VAL A 187 -13.04 -17.46 12.42
N THR A 188 -12.88 -18.07 13.59
CA THR A 188 -12.77 -17.34 14.85
C THR A 188 -11.43 -16.62 14.92
N LEU A 189 -11.44 -15.29 14.98
CA LEU A 189 -10.22 -14.50 15.15
C LEU A 189 -9.62 -14.72 16.56
N PRO A 190 -8.29 -14.69 16.70
CA PRO A 190 -7.63 -14.88 17.99
C PRO A 190 -7.85 -13.68 18.92
N ALA A 191 -7.78 -13.93 20.23
CA ALA A 191 -7.94 -12.91 21.25
C ALA A 191 -6.89 -11.78 21.10
N GLY A 192 -7.35 -10.54 21.22
CA GLY A 192 -6.63 -9.31 20.89
C GLY A 192 -7.21 -8.60 19.65
N PHE A 193 -7.81 -9.33 18.70
CA PHE A 193 -8.44 -8.73 17.51
C PHE A 193 -9.71 -7.93 17.84
N GLU A 194 -10.38 -8.23 18.96
CA GLU A 194 -11.53 -7.47 19.46
C GLU A 194 -11.17 -6.03 19.91
N LYS A 195 -9.89 -5.77 20.22
CA LYS A 195 -9.38 -4.45 20.64
C LYS A 195 -9.05 -3.53 19.47
N LEU A 196 -9.04 -4.05 18.24
CA LEU A 196 -8.69 -3.29 17.05
C LEU A 196 -9.81 -2.32 16.65
N THR A 197 -9.40 -1.15 16.16
CA THR A 197 -10.27 -0.23 15.43
C THR A 197 -10.92 -0.96 14.25
N LYS A 198 -12.25 -1.12 14.29
CA LYS A 198 -13.03 -1.59 13.14
C LYS A 198 -13.50 -0.39 12.32
N PRO A 199 -13.08 -0.23 11.05
CA PRO A 199 -13.55 0.85 10.20
C PRO A 199 -15.07 0.81 10.02
N GLN A 200 -15.69 1.99 10.07
CA GLN A 200 -17.07 2.18 9.63
C GLN A 200 -17.11 2.03 8.09
N PRO A 201 -17.85 1.06 7.52
CA PRO A 201 -17.94 0.90 6.07
C PRO A 201 -18.83 2.00 5.48
N ARG A 202 -18.23 3.08 4.95
CA ARG A 202 -18.96 4.12 4.21
C ARG A 202 -19.04 3.88 2.70
N TRP A 203 -18.07 3.16 2.13
CA TRP A 203 -17.97 2.93 0.69
C TRP A 203 -18.17 1.44 0.38
N SER A 204 -19.22 1.12 -0.40
CA SER A 204 -19.37 -0.21 -0.97
C SER A 204 -18.36 -0.39 -2.10
N SER A 205 -17.65 -1.53 -2.12
CA SER A 205 -16.52 -1.84 -3.02
C SER A 205 -16.92 -2.09 -4.49
N ARG A 206 -17.71 -1.18 -5.08
CA ARG A 206 -17.93 -1.15 -6.54
C ARG A 206 -16.63 -0.76 -7.23
N GLN A 207 -15.87 -1.77 -7.63
CA GLN A 207 -14.67 -1.68 -8.47
C GLN A 207 -14.80 -0.56 -9.52
N PRO A 208 -13.88 0.42 -9.57
CA PRO A 208 -13.98 1.51 -10.53
C PRO A 208 -13.98 1.00 -11.97
N LYS A 209 -14.94 1.46 -12.80
CA LYS A 209 -15.04 1.11 -14.23
C LYS A 209 -13.96 1.81 -15.09
N TRP A 210 -12.67 1.67 -14.73
CA TRP A 210 -11.55 2.34 -15.40
C TRP A 210 -10.62 1.37 -16.17
N ARG A 211 -11.20 0.48 -16.98
CA ARG A 211 -10.45 -0.38 -17.94
C ARG A 211 -11.12 -0.50 -19.32
N HIS A 212 -11.67 0.59 -19.87
CA HIS A 212 -12.24 0.59 -21.23
C HIS A 212 -11.65 1.64 -22.21
N ASN A 213 -11.01 2.73 -21.73
CA ASN A 213 -10.54 3.82 -22.61
C ASN A 213 -9.05 3.80 -22.99
N VAL A 214 -8.37 2.64 -22.93
CA VAL A 214 -6.96 2.52 -23.40
C VAL A 214 -6.86 1.93 -24.82
N ARG A 215 -7.98 1.62 -25.50
CA ARG A 215 -7.98 1.06 -26.87
C ARG A 215 -8.46 2.00 -27.99
N HIS A 216 -8.95 3.20 -27.69
CA HIS A 216 -9.43 4.13 -28.74
C HIS A 216 -8.46 5.29 -29.07
N GLY A 217 -7.35 5.43 -28.36
CA GLY A 217 -6.33 6.46 -28.63
C GLY A 217 -5.25 6.09 -29.66
N LEU A 218 -5.22 4.85 -30.17
CA LEU A 218 -4.18 4.34 -31.08
C LEU A 218 -4.69 4.01 -32.50
N ALA A 219 -5.97 4.29 -32.80
CA ALA A 219 -6.59 3.99 -34.09
C ALA A 219 -6.68 5.19 -35.06
N ASN A 220 -6.60 6.43 -34.55
CA ASN A 220 -6.70 7.64 -35.36
C ASN A 220 -5.36 8.36 -35.39
N GLY A 221 -4.62 8.19 -36.50
CA GLY A 221 -3.29 8.76 -36.69
C GLY A 221 -3.32 10.27 -36.95
N ASN A 222 -3.46 11.08 -35.90
CA ASN A 222 -3.19 12.52 -35.92
C ASN A 222 -2.49 12.93 -34.62
N ALA A 223 -1.17 13.08 -34.68
CA ALA A 223 -0.35 13.60 -33.58
C ALA A 223 -0.08 15.10 -33.81
N PRO A 224 -0.55 16.01 -32.93
CA PRO A 224 -0.10 17.40 -32.95
C PRO A 224 1.34 17.47 -32.43
N SER A 225 2.24 17.99 -33.26
CA SER A 225 3.64 18.19 -32.90
C SER A 225 3.85 19.44 -32.03
N ALA A 226 4.88 19.38 -31.18
CA ALA A 226 5.54 20.50 -30.48
C ALA A 226 4.75 21.29 -29.41
N VAL A 227 5.20 21.13 -28.14
CA VAL A 227 5.72 22.27 -27.35
C VAL A 227 6.99 21.85 -26.58
N ASN A 228 8.13 22.12 -27.22
CA ASN A 228 9.38 22.66 -26.68
C ASN A 228 9.77 22.41 -25.19
N SER A 229 10.71 21.48 -24.97
CA SER A 229 11.46 21.33 -23.71
C SER A 229 12.60 22.36 -23.59
N ARG A 230 12.29 23.57 -23.11
CA ARG A 230 13.30 24.56 -22.65
C ARG A 230 12.78 25.34 -21.44
N LEU A 231 13.34 25.08 -20.24
CA LEU A 231 13.56 26.05 -19.13
C LEU A 231 13.94 25.38 -17.77
N VAL A 232 14.93 24.47 -17.72
CA VAL A 232 15.72 24.26 -16.47
C VAL A 232 17.19 23.96 -16.81
N ASN A 233 17.94 24.96 -17.29
CA ASN A 233 19.39 24.98 -17.07
C ASN A 233 19.97 26.38 -17.26
N SER A 234 20.11 27.14 -16.17
CA SER A 234 20.63 28.51 -16.21
C SER A 234 21.39 28.89 -14.94
N ARG A 235 22.39 28.09 -14.54
CA ARG A 235 23.45 28.50 -13.60
C ARG A 235 24.70 27.61 -13.71
N CYS A 236 25.53 27.86 -14.74
CA CYS A 236 26.99 27.74 -14.67
C CYS A 236 27.64 28.32 -15.95
N LYS A 237 28.44 29.37 -15.79
CA LYS A 237 29.35 29.89 -16.83
C LYS A 237 30.59 30.47 -16.12
N ARG A 238 31.78 30.22 -16.70
CA ARG A 238 33.13 30.56 -16.20
C ARG A 238 33.56 29.65 -15.03
N HIS A 239 34.73 28.99 -14.99
CA HIS A 239 35.88 28.81 -15.91
C HIS A 239 36.50 27.40 -15.64
N HIS A 240 37.55 26.87 -16.29
CA HIS A 240 38.53 27.48 -17.22
C HIS A 240 38.86 26.63 -18.49
N ALA A 241 39.88 25.76 -18.43
CA ALA A 241 40.51 25.06 -19.56
C ALA A 241 41.06 23.67 -19.17
N GLY A 242 41.08 22.71 -20.12
CA GLY A 242 42.01 21.56 -20.10
C GLY A 242 41.37 20.15 -20.11
N GLY A 243 41.65 19.39 -21.18
CA GLY A 243 41.93 17.94 -21.09
C GLY A 243 40.78 16.91 -21.05
N SER A 244 40.53 16.29 -22.21
CA SER A 244 40.35 14.83 -22.40
C SER A 244 39.42 13.98 -21.50
N GLY A 245 38.45 13.32 -22.15
CA GLY A 245 38.20 11.88 -21.94
C GLY A 245 37.00 11.47 -21.09
N CYS A 246 35.82 11.33 -21.71
CA CYS A 246 34.74 10.51 -21.15
C CYS A 246 34.92 9.04 -21.57
N ALA A 247 35.33 8.17 -20.65
CA ALA A 247 35.33 6.72 -20.84
C ALA A 247 34.13 6.09 -20.11
N GLY A 248 33.33 5.29 -20.82
CA GLY A 248 32.21 4.56 -20.23
C GLY A 248 32.66 3.28 -19.53
N GLY A 249 32.13 3.01 -18.33
CA GLY A 249 32.35 1.78 -17.58
C GLY A 249 31.01 1.08 -17.27
N VAL A 250 30.84 -0.15 -17.74
CA VAL A 250 29.65 -0.98 -17.47
C VAL A 250 29.87 -1.80 -16.21
N SER A 251 29.09 -1.56 -15.16
CA SER A 251 29.13 -2.36 -13.93
C SER A 251 28.13 -3.52 -13.97
N ARG A 252 28.63 -4.75 -13.84
CA ARG A 252 27.84 -5.97 -13.63
C ARG A 252 27.46 -6.14 -12.15
N PRO A 253 26.39 -6.87 -11.81
CA PRO A 253 25.96 -7.06 -10.43
C PRO A 253 26.84 -8.08 -9.69
N VAL A 254 27.11 -7.80 -8.41
CA VAL A 254 27.78 -8.71 -7.47
C VAL A 254 26.75 -9.65 -6.85
N VAL A 255 27.10 -10.93 -6.75
CA VAL A 255 26.35 -11.96 -6.03
C VAL A 255 27.09 -12.25 -4.73
N GLU A 256 26.45 -12.00 -3.59
CA GLU A 256 27.03 -12.31 -2.28
C GLU A 256 26.39 -13.59 -1.72
N ARG A 257 27.25 -14.56 -1.35
CA ARG A 257 26.85 -15.79 -0.66
C ARG A 257 27.04 -15.59 0.84
N ALA A 258 26.00 -15.80 1.63
CA ALA A 258 26.14 -15.95 3.07
C ALA A 258 26.55 -17.40 3.41
N ALA A 259 27.61 -17.54 4.20
CA ALA A 259 27.98 -18.75 4.94
C ALA A 259 28.68 -18.30 6.23
N GLY A 260 28.24 -18.83 7.37
CA GLY A 260 28.61 -18.39 8.72
C GLY A 260 27.47 -18.70 9.68
#